data_AF-A0A7Y7IQ81-F1
#
_entry.id   AF-A0A7Y7IQ81-F1
#
_cell.length_a   1.000
_cell.length_b   1.000
_cell.length_c   1.000
_cell.angle_alpha   90.00
_cell.angle_beta   90.00
_cell.angle_gamma   90.00
#
_symmetry.space_group_name_H-M   'P 1'
#
loop_
_entity.id
_entity.type
_entity.pdbx_description
1 polymer ?
#
loop_
_entity_poly.entity_id
_entity_poly.type
_entity_poly.pdbx_seq_one_letter_code
_entity_poly.pdbx_strand_id
1 'polypeptide(L)'
;MVALVIIALTAGGFGAIAWGVDKYRATFGALLPAGAAVVAAEVIWMVTMAVGLGNSAATAWIPWILSMAVGGAVAWAVAGFVGRTRHARQLERANQILAMH
;
A
#
# COMPACT_ATOMS: atom_id res chain seq x y z
N MET A 1 21.49 -2.13 -4.84
CA MET A 1 20.79 -2.97 -3.83
C MET A 1 20.29 -2.15 -2.64
N VAL A 2 21.11 -1.31 -2.01
CA VAL A 2 20.67 -0.45 -0.87
C VAL A 2 19.43 0.38 -1.19
N ALA A 3 19.35 0.97 -2.38
CA ALA A 3 18.19 1.77 -2.80
C ALA A 3 16.85 1.01 -2.75
N LEU A 4 16.82 -0.24 -3.23
CA LEU A 4 15.62 -1.07 -3.21
C LEU A 4 15.18 -1.38 -1.78
N VAL A 5 16.13 -1.75 -0.92
CA VAL A 5 15.84 -2.02 0.49
C VAL A 5 15.23 -0.79 1.16
N ILE A 6 15.76 0.41 0.89
CA ILE A 6 15.22 1.63 1.46
C ILE A 6 13.80 1.90 0.94
N ILE A 7 13.57 1.78 -0.37
CA ILE A 7 12.24 1.96 -0.98
C ILE A 7 11.23 0.98 -0.35
N ALA A 8 11.59 -0.30 -0.26
CA ALA A 8 10.75 -1.33 0.35
C ALA A 8 10.46 -1.04 1.84
N LEU A 9 11.47 -0.68 2.64
CA LEU A 9 11.26 -0.36 4.05
C LEU A 9 10.40 0.91 4.23
N THR A 10 10.62 1.93 3.41
CA THR A 10 9.82 3.16 3.45
C THR A 10 8.38 2.90 3.04
N ALA A 11 8.14 2.17 1.95
CA ALA A 11 6.80 1.80 1.49
C ALA A 11 6.09 0.89 2.51
N GLY A 12 6.79 -0.09 3.07
CA GLY A 12 6.30 -0.95 4.14
C GLY A 12 5.94 -0.15 5.39
N GLY A 13 6.77 0.82 5.76
CA GLY A 13 6.52 1.76 6.86
C GLY A 13 5.24 2.58 6.63
N PHE A 14 5.03 3.12 5.43
CA PHE A 14 3.78 3.80 5.08
C PHE A 14 2.58 2.86 5.17
N GLY A 15 2.70 1.62 4.72
CA GLY A 15 1.63 0.63 4.85
C GLY A 15 1.31 0.27 6.29
N ALA A 16 2.32 0.16 7.15
CA ALA A 16 2.13 -0.08 8.58
C ALA A 16 1.45 1.11 9.27
N ILE A 17 1.84 2.35 8.93
CA ILE A 17 1.21 3.57 9.44
C ILE A 17 -0.25 3.66 8.97
N ALA A 18 -0.50 3.45 7.68
CA ALA A 18 -1.85 3.48 7.12
C ALA A 18 -2.77 2.45 7.80
N TRP A 19 -2.27 1.25 8.08
CA TRP A 19 -2.99 0.25 8.88
C TRP A 19 -3.21 0.70 10.33
N GLY A 20 -2.18 1.23 10.98
CA GLY A 20 -2.23 1.63 12.38
C GLY A 20 -3.27 2.73 12.66
N VAL A 21 -3.44 3.66 11.73
CA VAL A 21 -4.40 4.77 11.84
C VAL A 21 -5.83 4.36 11.43
N ASP A 22 -6.01 3.27 10.70
CA ASP A 22 -7.34 2.84 10.23
C ASP A 22 -8.24 2.34 11.39
N LYS A 23 -9.45 2.89 11.50
CA LYS A 23 -10.46 2.48 12.48
C LYS A 23 -10.93 1.03 12.27
N TYR A 24 -10.90 0.54 11.04
CA TYR A 24 -11.32 -0.80 10.65
C TYR A 24 -10.15 -1.79 10.58
N ARG A 25 -8.97 -1.44 11.11
CA ARG A 25 -7.77 -2.29 11.08
C ARG A 25 -7.96 -3.71 11.61
N ALA A 26 -8.93 -3.95 12.50
CA ALA A 26 -9.25 -5.29 12.99
C ALA A 26 -9.91 -6.20 11.95
N THR A 27 -10.41 -5.63 10.85
CA THR A 27 -11.10 -6.38 9.77
C THR A 27 -10.14 -6.88 8.69
N PHE A 28 -8.88 -6.41 8.66
CA PHE A 28 -7.87 -6.83 7.68
C PHE A 28 -6.46 -6.90 8.28
N GLY A 29 -5.64 -7.86 7.82
CA GLY A 29 -4.31 -8.08 8.37
C GLY A 29 -3.37 -6.90 8.09
N ALA A 30 -2.51 -6.58 9.07
CA ALA A 30 -1.51 -5.49 8.99
C ALA A 30 -0.56 -5.62 7.79
N LEU A 31 -0.32 -6.85 7.34
CA LEU A 31 0.56 -7.16 6.22
C LEU A 31 0.00 -6.74 4.87
N LEU A 32 -1.31 -6.53 4.75
CA LEU A 32 -1.99 -6.30 3.47
C LEU A 32 -1.67 -4.92 2.87
N PRO A 33 -1.83 -3.79 3.59
CA PRO A 33 -1.42 -2.48 3.08
C PRO A 33 0.11 -2.35 2.97
N ALA A 34 0.88 -2.95 3.89
CA ALA A 34 2.34 -2.96 3.82
C ALA A 34 2.86 -3.72 2.58
N GLY A 35 2.37 -4.94 2.35
CA GLY A 35 2.76 -5.74 1.19
C GLY A 35 2.35 -5.08 -0.13
N ALA A 36 1.13 -4.55 -0.21
CA ALA A 36 0.66 -3.86 -1.42
C ALA A 36 1.50 -2.60 -1.74
N ALA A 37 1.86 -1.83 -0.72
CA ALA A 37 2.71 -0.65 -0.87
C ALA A 37 4.11 -1.01 -1.37
N VAL A 38 4.73 -2.05 -0.79
CA VAL A 38 6.05 -2.53 -1.22
C VAL A 38 6.01 -3.01 -2.66
N VAL A 39 5.05 -3.87 -3.02
CA VAL A 39 4.94 -4.40 -4.39
C VAL A 39 4.74 -3.26 -5.39
N ALA A 40 3.86 -2.30 -5.09
CA ALA A 40 3.63 -1.16 -5.98
C ALA A 40 4.89 -0.28 -6.15
N ALA A 41 5.60 -0.01 -5.06
CA ALA A 41 6.83 0.78 -5.09
C ALA A 41 7.92 0.09 -5.92
N GLU A 42 8.12 -1.22 -5.72
CA GLU A 42 9.10 -2.01 -6.47
C GLU A 42 8.76 -2.11 -7.96
N VAL A 43 7.48 -2.28 -8.31
CA VAL A 43 7.02 -2.28 -9.72
C VAL A 43 7.33 -0.95 -10.40
N ILE A 44 7.05 0.18 -9.73
CA ILE A 44 7.37 1.51 -10.27
C ILE A 44 8.87 1.69 -10.43
N TRP A 45 9.67 1.22 -9.47
CA TRP A 45 11.12 1.27 -9.58
C TRP A 45 11.62 0.47 -10.78
N MET A 46 11.11 -0.74 -11.00
CA MET A 46 11.46 -1.57 -12.15
C MET A 46 11.11 -0.88 -13.47
N VAL A 47 9.89 -0.31 -13.57
CA VAL A 47 9.46 0.42 -14.78
C VAL A 47 10.36 1.63 -15.02
N THR A 48 10.61 2.46 -14.01
CA THR A 48 11.43 3.67 -14.16
C THR A 48 12.89 3.37 -14.53
N MET A 49 13.45 2.27 -14.01
CA MET A 49 14.77 1.78 -14.43
C MET A 49 14.75 1.23 -15.87
N ALA A 50 13.70 0.54 -16.28
CA ALA A 50 13.57 0.00 -17.64
C ALA A 50 13.52 1.09 -18.72
N VAL A 51 12.91 2.26 -18.42
CA VAL A 51 12.96 3.44 -19.31
C VAL A 51 14.25 4.25 -19.21
N GLY A 52 15.23 3.82 -18.39
CA GLY A 52 16.54 4.46 -18.31
C GLY A 52 16.57 5.76 -17.50
N LEU A 53 15.54 6.04 -16.68
CA LEU A 53 15.49 7.26 -15.86
C LEU A 53 16.59 7.30 -14.79
N GLY A 54 17.25 6.17 -14.50
CA GLY A 54 18.42 6.11 -13.62
C GLY A 54 19.75 6.53 -14.25
N ASN A 55 19.82 6.72 -15.57
CA ASN A 55 21.10 6.84 -16.28
C ASN A 55 21.68 8.27 -16.31
N SER A 56 20.83 9.28 -16.11
CA SER A 56 21.23 10.68 -16.07
C SER A 56 21.09 11.24 -14.66
N ALA A 57 22.07 12.06 -14.23
CA ALA A 57 22.01 12.75 -12.94
C ALA A 57 20.76 13.64 -12.80
N ALA A 58 20.22 14.16 -13.91
CA ALA A 58 19.01 14.98 -13.90
C ALA A 58 17.73 14.18 -13.58
N THR A 59 17.70 12.88 -13.88
CA THR A 59 16.51 12.03 -13.73
C THR A 59 16.64 10.96 -12.64
N ALA A 60 17.85 10.77 -12.09
CA ALA A 60 18.14 9.72 -11.11
C ALA A 60 17.31 9.77 -9.82
N TRP A 61 16.74 10.94 -9.48
CA TRP A 61 15.85 11.10 -8.32
C TRP A 61 14.42 10.56 -8.57
N ILE A 62 13.99 10.46 -9.84
CA ILE A 62 12.62 10.08 -10.22
C ILE A 62 12.29 8.65 -9.77
N PRO A 63 13.11 7.62 -10.06
CA PRO A 63 12.84 6.26 -9.59
C PRO A 63 12.70 6.15 -8.07
N TRP A 64 13.35 7.04 -7.32
CA TRP A 64 13.30 7.05 -5.86
C TRP A 64 11.99 7.66 -5.35
N ILE A 65 11.75 8.92 -5.68
CA ILE A 65 10.62 9.68 -5.15
C ILE A 65 9.31 9.11 -5.69
N LEU A 66 9.26 8.75 -6.97
CA LEU A 66 8.04 8.21 -7.58
C LEU A 66 7.63 6.88 -6.95
N SER A 67 8.59 5.98 -6.72
CA SER A 67 8.31 4.68 -6.10
C SER A 67 7.79 4.84 -4.68
N MET A 68 8.40 5.72 -3.88
CA MET A 68 7.94 6.01 -2.51
C MET A 68 6.55 6.66 -2.50
N ALA A 69 6.31 7.61 -3.41
CA ALA A 69 5.03 8.29 -3.53
C ALA A 69 3.90 7.32 -3.92
N VAL A 70 4.15 6.45 -4.91
CA VAL A 70 3.18 5.44 -5.34
C VAL A 70 2.95 4.39 -4.25
N GLY A 71 4.01 3.91 -3.60
CA GLY A 71 3.88 2.99 -2.46
C GLY A 71 3.02 3.58 -1.33
N GLY A 72 3.26 4.84 -0.97
CA GLY A 72 2.44 5.55 0.01
C GLY A 72 0.98 5.72 -0.44
N ALA A 73 0.74 6.12 -1.68
CA ALA A 73 -0.63 6.25 -2.21
C ALA A 73 -1.39 4.91 -2.17
N VAL A 74 -0.72 3.81 -2.54
CA VAL A 74 -1.30 2.46 -2.51
C VAL A 74 -1.57 2.00 -1.07
N ALA A 75 -0.66 2.26 -0.13
CA ALA A 75 -0.88 1.97 1.29
C ALA A 75 -2.21 2.56 1.80
N TRP A 76 -2.42 3.85 1.54
CA TRP A 76 -3.64 4.56 1.96
C TRP A 76 -4.89 4.08 1.23
N ALA A 77 -4.78 3.86 -0.09
CA ALA A 77 -5.89 3.35 -0.89
C ALA A 77 -6.34 1.96 -0.40
N VAL A 78 -5.38 1.07 -0.12
CA VAL A 78 -5.66 -0.29 0.36
C VAL A 78 -6.27 -0.26 1.76
N ALA A 79 -5.70 0.50 2.70
CA ALA A 79 -6.28 0.62 4.04
C ALA A 79 -7.73 1.12 3.96
N GLY A 80 -7.95 2.27 3.32
CA GLY A 80 -9.26 2.90 3.24
C GLY A 80 -10.31 2.08 2.48
N PHE A 81 -9.94 1.41 1.39
CA PHE A 81 -10.88 0.63 0.60
C PHE A 81 -11.20 -0.73 1.24
N VAL A 82 -10.19 -1.45 1.74
CA VAL A 82 -10.38 -2.79 2.31
C VAL A 82 -11.10 -2.71 3.65
N GLY A 83 -10.78 -1.73 4.50
CA GLY A 83 -11.47 -1.54 5.78
C GLY A 83 -12.97 -1.29 5.61
N ARG A 84 -13.34 -0.35 4.73
CA ARG A 84 -14.75 0.00 4.45
C ARG A 84 -15.53 -1.16 3.84
N THR A 85 -14.96 -1.83 2.85
CA THR A 85 -15.65 -2.94 2.15
C THR A 85 -15.87 -4.15 3.06
N ARG A 86 -14.88 -4.51 3.89
CA ARG A 86 -15.02 -5.61 4.84
C ARG A 86 -16.02 -5.30 5.96
N HIS A 87 -16.01 -4.07 6.47
CA HIS A 87 -16.98 -3.66 7.48
C HIS A 87 -18.42 -3.72 6.94
N ALA A 88 -18.67 -3.23 5.72
CA ALA A 88 -19.98 -3.30 5.07
C ALA A 88 -20.45 -4.76 4.91
N ARG A 89 -19.56 -5.66 4.49
CA ARG A 89 -19.89 -7.10 4.37
C ARG A 89 -20.18 -7.76 5.71
N GLN A 90 -19.53 -7.34 6.79
CA GLN A 90 -19.81 -7.85 8.14
C GLN A 90 -21.18 -7.40 8.63
N LEU A 91 -21.53 -6.13 8.44
CA LEU A 91 -22.86 -5.61 8.78
C LEU A 91 -23.97 -6.32 7.99
N GLU A 92 -23.76 -6.53 6.70
CA GLU A 92 -24.71 -7.27 5.86
C GLU A 92 -24.96 -8.68 6.39
N ARG A 93 -23.91 -9.42 6.73
CA ARG A 93 -24.05 -10.75 7.33
C ARG A 93 -24.77 -10.73 8.67
N ALA A 94 -24.47 -9.73 9.52
CA ALA A 94 -25.13 -9.60 10.81
C ALA A 94 -26.63 -9.33 10.65
N ASN A 95 -27.03 -8.46 9.72
CA ASN A 95 -28.43 -8.18 9.42
C ASN A 95 -29.15 -9.41 8.86
N GLN A 96 -28.50 -10.19 7.99
CA GLN A 96 -29.08 -11.44 7.48
C GLN A 96 -29.34 -12.46 8.60
N ILE A 97 -28.43 -12.58 9.57
CA ILE A 97 -28.62 -13.46 10.74
C ILE A 97 -29.79 -12.96 11.60
N LEU A 98 -29.87 -11.65 11.83
CA LEU A 98 -30.95 -11.06 12.62
C LEU A 98 -32.32 -11.15 11.94
N ALA A 99 -32.37 -11.11 10.61
CA ALA A 99 -33.62 -11.23 9.85
C ALA A 99 -34.13 -12.69 9.72
N MET A 100 -33.28 -13.68 10.04
CA MET A 100 -33.67 -15.10 10.04
C MET A 100 -34.24 -15.58 11.39
N HIS A 101 -34.14 -14.77 12.45
CA HIS A 101 -34.70 -15.02 13.78
C HIS A 101 -35.94 -14.16 14.02
#